data_AF-G7H6A6-F1
#
_entry.id   AF-G7H6A6-F1
#
_cell.length_a   1.000
_cell.length_b   1.000
_cell.length_c   1.000
_cell.angle_alpha   90.00
_cell.angle_beta   90.00
_cell.angle_gamma   90.00
#
_symmetry.space_group_name_H-M   'P 1'
#
loop_
_entity.id
_entity.type
_entity.pdbx_description
1 polymer ?
#
loop_
_entity_poly.entity_id
_entity_poly.type
_entity_poly.pdbx_seq_one_letter_code
_entity_poly.pdbx_strand_id
1 'polypeptide(L)'
;MILSFGVVFVAELGDRSQLMAVMFAMRYRSWMVIAAITTATALIHLVSVGVGHFLGASIPTHLTSVVAGLAMIVFGLWTIRGDTIDPGLTRPAKIGPSAFAAVTGAFFLAELGDKTMFTTVALATNNDWFGVWIGSTLGMVAADALAIALGAAMARHLPPRVISRGAAALFFAFGAWLIYKGLEGADVRLVIGVLALVVSIVALGVLVIRQERAKQQAKLRARQEARRTASDRSAEGDPDDDAEPAVEAAPLSGRRG
;
A
#
# COMPACT_ATOMS: atom_id res chain seq x y z
N MET A 1 -13.82 -16.99 8.82
CA MET A 1 -14.66 -16.41 7.75
C MET A 1 -15.15 -15.01 8.05
N ILE A 2 -16.06 -14.79 9.00
CA ILE A 2 -16.62 -13.43 9.26
C ILE A 2 -15.52 -12.44 9.72
N LEU A 3 -14.64 -12.89 10.63
CA LEU A 3 -13.52 -12.08 11.11
C LEU A 3 -12.59 -11.65 9.96
N SER A 4 -12.14 -12.61 9.15
CA SER A 4 -11.24 -12.34 8.02
C SER A 4 -11.90 -11.50 6.94
N PHE A 5 -13.20 -11.67 6.71
CA PHE A 5 -13.96 -10.77 5.85
C PHE A 5 -13.93 -9.34 6.36
N GLY A 6 -14.33 -9.11 7.62
CA GLY A 6 -14.40 -7.77 8.19
C GLY A 6 -13.03 -7.09 8.27
N VAL A 7 -12.00 -7.83 8.70
CA VAL A 7 -10.63 -7.31 8.81
C VAL A 7 -10.09 -6.91 7.45
N VAL A 8 -10.17 -7.79 6.45
CA VAL A 8 -9.65 -7.50 5.10
C VAL A 8 -10.47 -6.41 4.43
N PHE A 9 -11.79 -6.47 4.50
CA PHE A 9 -12.66 -5.43 3.95
C PHE A 9 -12.26 -4.04 4.47
N VAL A 10 -12.10 -3.88 5.78
CA VAL A 10 -11.72 -2.60 6.39
C VAL A 10 -10.28 -2.20 6.08
N ALA A 11 -9.34 -3.16 6.06
CA ALA A 11 -7.93 -2.90 5.75
C ALA A 11 -7.73 -2.38 4.31
N GLU A 12 -8.65 -2.75 3.41
CA GLU A 12 -8.58 -2.41 2.00
C GLU A 12 -9.27 -1.09 1.65
N LEU A 13 -10.14 -0.57 2.52
CA LEU A 13 -10.84 0.69 2.27
C LEU A 13 -9.85 1.87 2.12
N GLY A 14 -9.85 2.47 0.93
CA GLY A 14 -9.02 3.63 0.59
C GLY A 14 -7.57 3.29 0.28
N ASP A 15 -7.27 2.03 -0.03
CA ASP A 15 -5.93 1.62 -0.45
C ASP A 15 -5.59 2.00 -1.91
N ARG A 16 -4.31 1.87 -2.26
CA ARG A 16 -3.78 2.10 -3.61
C ARG A 16 -4.31 1.07 -4.60
N SER A 17 -4.47 -0.16 -4.17
CA SER A 17 -5.10 -1.25 -4.94
C SER A 17 -6.50 -0.85 -5.42
N GLN A 18 -7.31 -0.20 -4.57
CA GLN A 18 -8.64 0.30 -4.93
C GLN A 18 -8.59 1.40 -6.00
N LEU A 19 -7.62 2.31 -5.92
CA LEU A 19 -7.43 3.32 -6.97
C LEU A 19 -7.04 2.65 -8.30
N MET A 20 -6.19 1.63 -8.26
CA MET A 20 -5.88 0.81 -9.44
C MET A 20 -7.12 0.11 -9.99
N ALA A 21 -7.94 -0.49 -9.12
CA ALA A 21 -9.19 -1.16 -9.49
C ALA A 21 -10.15 -0.20 -10.22
N VAL A 22 -10.33 1.02 -9.71
CA VAL A 22 -11.15 2.05 -10.38
C VAL A 22 -10.52 2.48 -11.71
N MET A 23 -9.20 2.68 -11.76
CA MET A 23 -8.49 3.04 -12.99
C MET A 23 -8.65 1.97 -14.09
N PHE A 24 -8.63 0.69 -13.72
CA PHE A 24 -8.91 -0.41 -14.65
C PHE A 24 -10.38 -0.46 -15.05
N ALA A 25 -11.32 -0.23 -14.11
CA ALA A 25 -12.75 -0.20 -14.40
C ALA A 25 -13.18 0.97 -15.30
N MET A 26 -12.39 2.04 -15.37
CA MET A 26 -12.59 3.12 -16.34
C MET A 26 -12.12 2.76 -17.76
N ARG A 27 -11.18 1.81 -17.89
CA ARG A 27 -10.60 1.38 -19.18
C ARG A 27 -11.21 0.10 -19.72
N TYR A 28 -11.74 -0.74 -18.84
CA TYR A 28 -12.25 -2.07 -19.15
C TYR A 28 -13.61 -2.31 -18.49
N ARG A 29 -14.34 -3.33 -18.95
CA ARG A 29 -15.65 -3.69 -18.38
C ARG A 29 -15.53 -4.07 -16.90
N SER A 30 -16.31 -3.42 -16.03
CA SER A 30 -16.23 -3.56 -14.57
C SER A 30 -16.35 -5.00 -14.07
N TRP A 31 -17.24 -5.81 -14.64
CA TRP A 31 -17.38 -7.21 -14.24
C TRP A 31 -16.13 -8.05 -14.55
N MET A 32 -15.43 -7.72 -15.65
CA MET A 32 -14.19 -8.39 -16.04
C MET A 32 -13.03 -7.96 -15.12
N VAL A 33 -13.00 -6.68 -14.74
CA VAL A 33 -12.03 -6.16 -13.75
C VAL A 33 -12.25 -6.84 -12.39
N ILE A 34 -13.49 -6.92 -11.92
CA ILE A 34 -13.83 -7.63 -10.68
C ILE A 34 -13.41 -9.10 -10.74
N ALA A 35 -13.68 -9.80 -11.85
CA ALA A 35 -13.26 -11.19 -12.02
C ALA A 35 -11.73 -11.36 -12.03
N ALA A 36 -11.01 -10.42 -12.67
CA ALA A 36 -9.56 -10.43 -12.74
C ALA A 36 -8.91 -10.17 -11.37
N ILE A 37 -9.44 -9.20 -10.62
CA ILE A 37 -9.06 -8.90 -9.23
C ILE A 37 -9.34 -10.10 -8.33
N THR A 38 -10.57 -10.64 -8.39
CA THR A 38 -10.97 -11.83 -7.62
C THR A 38 -9.99 -12.98 -7.83
N THR A 39 -9.56 -13.22 -9.07
CA THR A 39 -8.59 -14.27 -9.40
C THR A 39 -7.22 -13.99 -8.78
N ALA A 40 -6.71 -12.77 -8.91
CA ALA A 40 -5.43 -12.38 -8.30
C ALA A 40 -5.46 -12.52 -6.77
N THR A 41 -6.48 -11.95 -6.13
CA THR A 41 -6.71 -12.01 -4.69
C THR A 41 -6.83 -13.44 -4.19
N ALA A 42 -7.64 -14.27 -4.85
CA ALA A 42 -7.83 -15.65 -4.43
C ALA A 42 -6.50 -16.43 -4.44
N LEU A 43 -5.64 -16.20 -5.43
CA LEU A 43 -4.32 -16.82 -5.51
C LEU A 43 -3.37 -16.34 -4.40
N ILE A 44 -3.29 -15.02 -4.17
CA ILE A 44 -2.42 -14.44 -3.14
C ILE A 44 -2.86 -14.87 -1.75
N HIS A 45 -4.17 -14.79 -1.48
CA HIS A 45 -4.71 -15.23 -0.20
C HIS A 45 -4.53 -16.73 -0.01
N LEU A 46 -4.65 -17.55 -1.07
CA LEU A 46 -4.38 -18.99 -0.96
C LEU A 46 -2.95 -19.26 -0.51
N VAL A 47 -1.97 -18.59 -1.12
CA VAL A 47 -0.56 -18.68 -0.71
C VAL A 47 -0.39 -18.22 0.74
N SER A 48 -1.00 -17.09 1.10
CA SER A 48 -0.92 -16.49 2.43
C SER A 48 -1.50 -17.41 3.51
N VAL A 49 -2.70 -17.96 3.29
CA VAL A 49 -3.31 -18.88 4.24
C VAL A 49 -2.56 -20.22 4.29
N GLY A 50 -1.98 -20.66 3.18
CA GLY A 50 -1.14 -21.86 3.15
C GLY A 50 0.07 -21.67 4.06
N VAL A 51 0.80 -20.56 3.89
CA VAL A 51 1.92 -20.18 4.77
C VAL A 51 1.45 -20.09 6.23
N GLY A 52 0.35 -19.40 6.50
CA GLY A 52 -0.20 -19.26 7.85
C GLY A 52 -0.59 -20.60 8.49
N HIS A 53 -1.19 -21.51 7.73
CA HIS A 53 -1.58 -22.85 8.18
C HIS A 53 -0.36 -23.70 8.56
N PHE A 54 0.67 -23.74 7.71
CA PHE A 54 1.89 -24.51 7.99
C PHE A 54 2.70 -23.93 9.15
N LEU A 55 2.75 -22.59 9.27
CA LEU A 55 3.34 -21.92 10.43
C LEU A 55 2.56 -22.22 11.71
N GLY A 56 1.23 -22.23 11.66
CA GLY A 56 0.37 -22.53 12.81
C GLY A 56 0.44 -23.98 13.26
N ALA A 57 0.63 -24.93 12.34
CA ALA A 57 0.77 -26.35 12.65
C ALA A 57 2.12 -26.69 13.31
N SER A 58 3.16 -25.87 13.09
CA SER A 58 4.53 -26.16 13.51
C SER A 58 4.96 -25.36 14.75
N ILE A 59 4.18 -24.37 15.16
CA ILE A 59 4.55 -23.39 16.19
C ILE A 59 3.50 -23.39 17.31
N PRO A 60 3.89 -23.46 18.59
CA PRO A 60 2.97 -23.39 19.73
C PRO A 60 2.03 -22.18 19.66
N THR A 61 0.74 -22.39 19.95
CA THR A 61 -0.35 -21.41 19.80
C THR A 61 -0.16 -20.12 20.59
N HIS A 62 0.60 -20.16 21.69
CA HIS A 62 0.97 -18.98 22.45
C HIS A 62 1.99 -18.12 21.68
N LEU A 63 2.99 -18.74 21.05
CA LEU A 63 3.99 -18.04 20.24
C LEU A 63 3.39 -17.47 18.95
N THR A 64 2.49 -18.21 18.29
CA THR A 64 1.83 -17.70 17.08
C THR A 64 0.99 -16.46 17.34
N SER A 65 0.30 -16.42 18.48
CA SER A 65 -0.49 -15.26 18.92
C SER A 65 0.40 -14.05 19.24
N VAL A 66 1.51 -14.25 19.96
CA VAL A 66 2.49 -13.18 20.21
C VAL A 66 3.09 -12.66 18.91
N VAL A 67 3.54 -13.53 18.01
CA VAL A 67 4.15 -13.15 16.72
C VAL A 67 3.15 -12.39 15.83
N ALA A 68 1.92 -12.90 15.71
CA ALA A 68 0.85 -12.21 14.99
C ALA A 68 0.59 -10.81 15.57
N GLY A 69 0.56 -10.69 16.90
CA GLY A 69 0.33 -9.41 17.55
C GLY A 69 1.50 -8.42 17.36
N LEU A 70 2.75 -8.90 17.41
CA LEU A 70 3.93 -8.09 17.08
C LEU A 70 3.91 -7.61 15.62
N ALA A 71 3.52 -8.49 14.69
CA ALA A 71 3.38 -8.14 13.28
C ALA A 71 2.34 -7.03 13.08
N MET A 72 1.18 -7.12 13.74
CA MET A 72 0.16 -6.07 13.71
C MET A 72 0.68 -4.73 14.23
N ILE A 73 1.49 -4.70 15.30
CA ILE A 73 2.13 -3.46 15.78
C ILE A 73 3.07 -2.87 14.73
N VAL A 74 3.88 -3.70 14.08
CA VAL A 74 4.76 -3.27 12.98
C VAL A 74 3.94 -2.68 11.82
N PHE A 75 2.83 -3.31 11.44
CA PHE A 75 1.94 -2.78 10.39
C PHE A 75 1.26 -1.48 10.79
N GLY A 76 0.85 -1.31 12.06
CA GLY A 76 0.34 -0.04 12.56
C GLY A 76 1.36 1.09 12.43
N LEU A 77 2.63 0.82 12.76
CA LEU A 77 3.73 1.78 12.61
C LEU A 77 4.01 2.09 11.14
N TRP A 78 4.08 1.08 10.27
CA TRP A 78 4.28 1.27 8.83
C TRP A 78 3.13 2.05 8.19
N THR A 79 1.88 1.76 8.58
CA THR A 79 0.69 2.48 8.09
C THR A 79 0.74 3.98 8.43
N ILE A 80 1.26 4.36 9.61
CA ILE A 80 1.44 5.76 10.03
C ILE A 80 2.64 6.43 9.38
N ARG A 81 3.68 5.66 9.06
CA ARG A 81 4.85 6.13 8.31
C ARG A 81 4.41 6.68 6.95
N GLY A 82 3.55 5.93 6.27
CA GLY A 82 3.04 6.25 4.94
C GLY A 82 4.10 6.01 3.85
N ASP A 83 3.67 5.43 2.75
CA ASP A 83 4.58 5.12 1.64
C ASP A 83 4.68 6.28 0.64
N THR A 84 5.85 6.45 0.02
CA THR A 84 6.03 7.36 -1.12
C THR A 84 5.68 6.61 -2.41
N ILE A 85 4.72 7.12 -3.18
CA ILE A 85 4.38 6.53 -4.48
C ILE A 85 5.49 6.90 -5.47
N ASP A 86 6.20 5.91 -5.99
CA ASP A 86 7.13 6.10 -7.10
C ASP A 86 6.31 6.24 -8.41
N PRO A 87 6.29 7.41 -9.06
CA PRO A 87 5.55 7.60 -10.31
C PRO A 87 6.08 6.68 -11.44
N GLY A 88 7.28 6.11 -11.33
CA GLY A 88 7.83 5.17 -12.32
C GLY A 88 7.08 3.83 -12.40
N LEU A 89 6.51 3.36 -11.29
CA LEU A 89 5.73 2.11 -11.23
C LEU A 89 4.32 2.24 -11.83
N THR A 90 3.89 3.48 -12.13
CA THR A 90 2.58 3.76 -12.75
C THR A 90 2.62 3.79 -14.28
N ARG A 91 3.79 3.63 -14.90
CA ARG A 91 3.87 3.56 -16.36
C ARG A 91 3.30 2.21 -16.82
N PRO A 92 2.19 2.19 -17.57
CA PRO A 92 1.64 0.94 -18.09
C PRO A 92 2.68 0.31 -19.02
N ALA A 93 3.17 -0.88 -18.67
CA ALA A 93 3.91 -1.73 -19.59
C ALA A 93 3.06 -1.97 -20.85
N LYS A 94 3.65 -2.02 -22.04
CA LYS A 94 2.91 -2.22 -23.30
C LYS A 94 2.11 -3.54 -23.22
N ILE A 95 0.77 -3.45 -23.25
CA ILE A 95 -0.17 -4.56 -22.97
C ILE A 95 -0.63 -5.26 -24.26
N GLY A 96 -0.47 -6.59 -24.33
CA GLY A 96 -1.03 -7.51 -25.34
C GLY A 96 -2.34 -8.22 -24.90
N PRO A 97 -2.85 -9.21 -25.66
CA PRO A 97 -4.29 -9.37 -25.98
C PRO A 97 -5.22 -10.09 -24.97
N SER A 98 -5.00 -10.01 -23.65
CA SER A 98 -6.15 -10.18 -22.75
C SER A 98 -6.09 -9.21 -21.59
N ALA A 99 -6.98 -8.22 -21.63
CA ALA A 99 -7.15 -7.23 -20.57
C ALA A 99 -7.33 -7.88 -19.19
N PHE A 100 -7.94 -9.08 -19.14
CA PHE A 100 -8.03 -9.90 -17.94
C PHE A 100 -6.65 -10.25 -17.36
N ALA A 101 -5.75 -10.86 -18.15
CA ALA A 101 -4.42 -11.24 -17.67
C ALA A 101 -3.58 -10.02 -17.27
N ALA A 102 -3.76 -8.90 -17.95
CA ALA A 102 -3.10 -7.66 -17.60
C ALA A 102 -3.56 -7.11 -16.24
N VAL A 103 -4.88 -7.09 -15.99
CA VAL A 103 -5.44 -6.65 -14.70
C VAL A 103 -5.08 -7.63 -13.59
N THR A 104 -5.23 -8.94 -13.81
CA THR A 104 -4.83 -9.98 -12.85
C THR A 104 -3.35 -9.88 -12.51
N GLY A 105 -2.47 -9.78 -13.51
CA GLY A 105 -1.02 -9.68 -13.28
C GLY A 105 -0.62 -8.41 -12.55
N ALA A 106 -1.21 -7.26 -12.91
CA ALA A 106 -0.94 -5.99 -12.24
C ALA A 106 -1.41 -5.99 -10.77
N PHE A 107 -2.62 -6.49 -10.52
CA PHE A 107 -3.16 -6.59 -9.16
C PHE A 107 -2.38 -7.60 -8.33
N PHE A 108 -2.07 -8.76 -8.91
CA PHE A 108 -1.25 -9.78 -8.25
C PHE A 108 0.11 -9.23 -7.83
N LEU A 109 0.80 -8.50 -8.71
CA LEU A 109 2.10 -7.94 -8.40
C LEU A 109 2.02 -6.79 -7.39
N ALA A 110 0.93 -6.02 -7.38
CA ALA A 110 0.72 -4.93 -6.43
C ALA A 110 0.40 -5.44 -5.01
N GLU A 111 -0.32 -6.55 -4.90
CA GLU A 111 -0.73 -7.17 -3.63
C GLU A 111 0.32 -8.14 -3.06
N LEU A 112 1.32 -8.54 -3.86
CA LEU A 112 2.39 -9.40 -3.42
C LEU A 112 3.25 -8.72 -2.34
N GLY A 113 3.18 -9.26 -1.12
CA GLY A 113 3.90 -8.72 0.03
C GLY A 113 3.24 -7.48 0.65
N ASP A 114 1.99 -7.19 0.28
CA ASP A 114 1.23 -6.10 0.90
C ASP A 114 0.78 -6.43 2.34
N LYS A 115 0.38 -5.41 3.11
CA LYS A 115 -0.20 -5.51 4.46
C LYS A 115 -1.33 -6.55 4.53
N THR A 116 -2.14 -6.68 3.47
CA THR A 116 -3.25 -7.64 3.45
C THR A 116 -2.75 -9.08 3.36
N MET A 117 -1.64 -9.34 2.65
CA MET A 117 -0.98 -10.65 2.59
C MET A 117 -0.53 -11.12 4.00
N PHE A 118 0.17 -10.26 4.73
CA PHE A 118 0.63 -10.62 6.08
C PHE A 118 -0.53 -10.73 7.09
N THR A 119 -1.57 -9.92 6.94
CA THR A 119 -2.79 -10.02 7.75
C THR A 119 -3.46 -11.37 7.57
N THR A 120 -3.57 -11.85 6.32
CA THR A 120 -4.17 -13.16 6.02
C THR A 120 -3.30 -14.33 6.50
N VAL A 121 -1.97 -14.23 6.41
CA VAL A 121 -1.04 -15.19 7.05
C VAL A 121 -1.31 -15.28 8.55
N ALA A 122 -1.31 -14.15 9.27
CA ALA A 122 -1.49 -14.11 10.71
C ALA A 122 -2.87 -14.65 11.15
N LEU A 123 -3.91 -14.34 10.39
CA LEU A 123 -5.26 -14.86 10.64
C LEU A 123 -5.32 -16.38 10.45
N ALA A 124 -4.69 -16.93 9.40
CA ALA A 124 -4.71 -18.36 9.11
C ALA A 124 -3.88 -19.20 10.09
N THR A 125 -2.99 -18.59 10.87
CA THR A 125 -2.22 -19.29 11.90
C THR A 125 -3.08 -19.76 13.07
N ASN A 126 -4.11 -18.98 13.44
CA ASN A 126 -4.94 -19.24 14.63
C ASN A 126 -6.41 -19.50 14.32
N ASN A 127 -6.80 -19.54 13.04
CA ASN A 127 -8.16 -19.76 12.59
C ASN A 127 -8.19 -20.81 11.47
N ASP A 128 -9.37 -21.35 11.19
CA ASP A 128 -9.58 -22.25 10.06
C ASP A 128 -9.12 -21.60 8.74
N TRP A 129 -8.08 -22.18 8.12
CA TRP A 129 -7.39 -21.61 6.95
C TRP A 129 -8.34 -21.46 5.75
N PHE A 130 -9.26 -22.42 5.57
CA PHE A 130 -10.24 -22.38 4.49
C PHE A 130 -11.25 -21.23 4.69
N GLY A 131 -11.78 -21.10 5.90
CA GLY A 131 -12.64 -19.99 6.29
C GLY A 131 -11.93 -18.64 6.22
N VAL A 132 -10.62 -18.57 6.49
CA VAL A 132 -9.83 -17.34 6.31
C VAL A 132 -9.66 -17.02 4.83
N TRP A 133 -9.38 -18.02 3.98
CA TRP A 133 -9.22 -17.84 2.53
C TRP A 133 -10.49 -17.29 1.87
N ILE A 134 -11.64 -17.91 2.14
CA ILE A 134 -12.92 -17.45 1.60
C ILE A 134 -13.28 -16.07 2.16
N GLY A 135 -13.16 -15.89 3.47
CA GLY A 135 -13.52 -14.62 4.10
C GLY A 135 -12.66 -13.46 3.62
N SER A 136 -11.34 -13.63 3.55
CA SER A 136 -10.41 -12.60 3.07
C SER A 136 -10.62 -12.25 1.59
N THR A 137 -10.82 -13.26 0.74
CA THR A 137 -11.12 -13.05 -0.69
C THR A 137 -12.42 -12.27 -0.87
N LEU A 138 -13.49 -12.66 -0.18
CA LEU A 138 -14.77 -11.95 -0.23
C LEU A 138 -14.65 -10.52 0.33
N GLY A 139 -13.87 -10.32 1.39
CA GLY A 139 -13.65 -9.00 1.99
C GLY A 139 -13.01 -8.03 1.01
N MET A 140 -11.93 -8.44 0.35
CA MET A 140 -11.24 -7.61 -0.64
C MET A 140 -12.12 -7.35 -1.87
N VAL A 141 -12.74 -8.39 -2.44
CA VAL A 141 -13.64 -8.23 -3.60
C VAL A 141 -14.81 -7.30 -3.30
N ALA A 142 -15.39 -7.39 -2.09
CA ALA A 142 -16.45 -6.48 -1.68
C ALA A 142 -15.97 -5.02 -1.57
N ALA A 143 -14.76 -4.81 -1.04
CA ALA A 143 -14.15 -3.49 -0.93
C ALA A 143 -13.85 -2.89 -2.32
N ASP A 144 -13.29 -3.67 -3.23
CA ASP A 144 -13.00 -3.25 -4.61
C ASP A 144 -14.26 -3.02 -5.44
N ALA A 145 -15.25 -3.91 -5.32
CA ALA A 145 -16.54 -3.74 -5.98
C ALA A 145 -17.24 -2.47 -5.50
N LEU A 146 -17.16 -2.15 -4.20
CA LEU A 146 -17.66 -0.90 -3.64
C LEU A 146 -16.92 0.31 -4.22
N ALA A 147 -15.58 0.26 -4.30
CA ALA A 147 -14.78 1.33 -4.89
C ALA A 147 -15.10 1.57 -6.37
N ILE A 148 -15.25 0.48 -7.15
CA ILE A 148 -15.62 0.52 -8.57
C ILE A 148 -17.05 1.05 -8.76
N ALA A 149 -18.02 0.57 -7.98
CA ALA A 149 -19.41 0.99 -8.06
C ALA A 149 -19.57 2.48 -7.71
N LEU A 150 -18.78 2.99 -6.76
CA LEU A 150 -18.75 4.40 -6.37
C LEU A 150 -17.82 5.25 -7.26
N GLY A 151 -17.14 4.64 -8.24
CA GLY A 151 -16.56 5.27 -9.42
C GLY A 151 -15.56 6.40 -9.20
N ALA A 152 -14.88 6.49 -8.04
CA ALA A 152 -14.00 7.60 -7.64
C ALA A 152 -14.66 8.95 -7.30
N ALA A 153 -15.99 9.08 -7.25
CA ALA A 153 -16.65 10.32 -6.80
C ALA A 153 -16.60 10.50 -5.26
N MET A 154 -16.64 9.39 -4.50
CA MET A 154 -16.61 9.40 -3.03
C MET A 154 -15.19 9.33 -2.43
N ALA A 155 -14.26 8.65 -3.11
CA ALA A 155 -12.89 8.43 -2.63
C ALA A 155 -12.06 9.72 -2.49
N ARG A 156 -12.54 10.84 -3.05
CA ARG A 156 -11.91 12.17 -2.94
C ARG A 156 -12.19 12.90 -1.62
N HIS A 157 -13.15 12.44 -0.81
CA HIS A 157 -13.62 13.20 0.36
C HIS A 157 -13.09 12.71 1.72
N LEU A 158 -12.49 11.52 1.79
CA LEU A 158 -11.86 11.05 3.02
C LEU A 158 -10.38 11.44 2.99
N PRO A 159 -9.90 12.29 3.91
CA PRO A 159 -8.49 12.63 3.95
C PRO A 159 -7.70 11.33 4.14
N PRO A 160 -6.71 11.01 3.28
CA PRO A 160 -5.92 9.78 3.38
C PRO A 160 -5.32 9.56 4.77
N ARG A 161 -5.07 10.66 5.49
CA ARG A 161 -4.60 10.68 6.88
C ARG A 161 -5.60 10.12 7.90
N VAL A 162 -6.90 10.30 7.67
CA VAL A 162 -7.94 9.78 8.58
C VAL A 162 -8.08 8.27 8.41
N ILE A 163 -8.10 7.80 7.16
CA ILE A 163 -8.15 6.37 6.84
C ILE A 163 -6.93 5.65 7.40
N SER A 164 -5.72 6.16 7.11
CA SER A 164 -4.46 5.59 7.62
C SER A 164 -4.42 5.54 9.15
N ARG A 165 -4.91 6.59 9.85
CA ARG A 165 -4.98 6.58 11.32
C ARG A 165 -6.00 5.57 11.84
N GLY A 166 -7.14 5.42 11.18
CA GLY A 166 -8.16 4.42 11.53
C GLY A 166 -7.63 2.99 11.39
N ALA A 167 -7.01 2.68 10.25
CA ALA A 167 -6.38 1.37 10.00
C ALA A 167 -5.25 1.08 10.99
N ALA A 168 -4.37 2.06 11.26
CA ALA A 168 -3.32 1.91 12.25
C ALA A 168 -3.85 1.67 13.67
N ALA A 169 -4.94 2.36 14.06
CA ALA A 169 -5.59 2.14 15.35
C ALA A 169 -6.12 0.72 15.49
N LEU A 170 -6.75 0.18 14.43
CA LEU A 170 -7.20 -1.21 14.40
C LEU A 170 -6.04 -2.20 14.49
N PHE A 171 -4.95 -1.97 13.75
CA PHE A 171 -3.75 -2.81 13.85
C PHE A 171 -3.16 -2.82 15.26
N PHE A 172 -3.05 -1.66 15.92
CA PHE A 172 -2.60 -1.63 17.31
C PHE A 172 -3.55 -2.33 18.27
N ALA A 173 -4.87 -2.18 18.09
CA ALA A 173 -5.87 -2.82 18.93
C ALA A 173 -5.82 -4.35 18.80
N PHE A 174 -5.82 -4.88 17.57
CA PHE A 174 -5.69 -6.31 17.32
C PHE A 174 -4.33 -6.84 17.76
N GLY A 175 -3.26 -6.07 17.55
CA GLY A 175 -1.92 -6.41 18.00
C GLY A 175 -1.85 -6.59 19.51
N ALA A 176 -2.39 -5.63 20.27
CA ALA A 176 -2.45 -5.70 21.73
C ALA A 176 -3.30 -6.89 22.21
N TRP A 177 -4.46 -7.13 21.57
CA TRP A 177 -5.33 -8.25 21.93
C TRP A 177 -4.68 -9.62 21.68
N LEU A 178 -4.00 -9.79 20.54
CA LEU A 178 -3.29 -11.03 20.21
C LEU A 178 -2.09 -11.28 21.14
N ILE A 179 -1.35 -10.23 21.51
CA ILE A 179 -0.27 -10.33 22.51
C ILE A 179 -0.84 -10.73 23.87
N TYR A 180 -1.92 -10.09 24.32
CA TYR A 180 -2.57 -10.45 25.59
C TYR A 180 -2.95 -11.93 25.61
N LYS A 181 -3.61 -12.42 24.55
CA LYS A 181 -4.00 -13.83 24.41
C LYS A 181 -2.78 -14.76 24.39
N GLY A 182 -1.70 -14.37 23.72
CA GLY A 182 -0.47 -15.17 23.64
C GLY A 182 0.33 -15.20 24.94
N LEU A 183 0.09 -14.25 25.85
CA LEU A 183 0.73 -14.16 27.17
C LEU A 183 -0.13 -14.74 28.29
N GLU A 184 -1.36 -15.16 28.01
CA GLU A 184 -2.26 -15.73 29.00
C GLU A 184 -1.66 -17.03 29.57
N GLY A 185 -1.39 -17.03 30.88
CA GLY A 185 -0.71 -18.15 31.56
C GLY A 185 0.79 -18.27 31.31
N ALA A 186 1.44 -17.26 30.70
CA ALA A 186 2.88 -17.27 30.45
C ALA A 186 3.71 -16.88 31.68
N ASP A 187 4.95 -17.38 31.73
CA ASP A 187 5.93 -17.00 32.76
C ASP A 187 6.24 -15.50 32.74
N VAL A 188 6.44 -14.91 33.92
CA VAL A 188 6.74 -13.47 34.08
C VAL A 188 7.95 -13.01 33.26
N ARG A 189 8.94 -13.87 33.06
CA ARG A 189 10.13 -13.58 32.22
C ARG A 189 9.75 -13.37 30.76
N LEU A 190 8.85 -14.21 30.24
CA LEU A 190 8.37 -14.13 28.87
C LEU A 190 7.50 -12.87 28.68
N VAL A 191 6.63 -12.57 29.66
CA VAL A 191 5.83 -11.34 29.68
C VAL A 191 6.72 -10.10 29.62
N ILE A 192 7.73 -10.00 30.49
CA ILE A 192 8.68 -8.88 30.49
C ILE A 192 9.43 -8.79 29.15
N GLY A 193 9.89 -9.93 28.62
CA GLY A 193 10.61 -9.98 27.34
C GLY A 193 9.77 -9.47 26.17
N VAL A 194 8.50 -9.90 26.08
CA VAL A 194 7.58 -9.46 25.03
C VAL A 194 7.23 -7.98 25.17
N LEU A 195 6.96 -7.50 26.39
CA LEU A 195 6.69 -6.07 26.62
C LEU A 195 7.90 -5.20 26.26
N ALA A 196 9.11 -5.60 26.64
CA ALA A 196 10.34 -4.91 26.27
C ALA A 196 10.54 -4.87 24.75
N LEU A 197 10.22 -5.97 24.05
CA LEU A 197 10.28 -6.05 22.60
C LEU A 197 9.25 -5.11 21.93
N VAL A 198 8.02 -5.08 22.42
CA VAL A 198 6.96 -4.16 21.93
C VAL A 198 7.42 -2.71 22.08
N VAL A 199 7.91 -2.33 23.27
CA VAL A 199 8.42 -0.97 23.52
C VAL A 199 9.57 -0.64 22.58
N SER A 200 10.50 -1.58 22.35
CA SER A 200 11.63 -1.40 21.46
C SER A 200 11.19 -1.21 20.00
N ILE A 201 10.25 -2.01 19.50
CA ILE A 201 9.69 -1.91 18.15
C ILE A 201 8.98 -0.57 17.97
N VAL A 202 8.14 -0.16 18.93
CA VAL A 202 7.43 1.11 18.90
C VAL A 202 8.39 2.28 18.94
N ALA A 203 9.38 2.27 19.83
CA ALA A 203 10.39 3.32 19.93
C ALA A 203 11.19 3.45 18.62
N LEU A 204 11.68 2.34 18.08
CA LEU A 204 12.42 2.31 16.83
C LEU A 204 11.55 2.79 15.66
N GLY A 205 10.31 2.29 15.55
CA GLY A 205 9.37 2.70 14.50
C GLY A 205 9.08 4.20 14.55
N VAL A 206 8.83 4.75 15.75
CA VAL A 206 8.62 6.19 15.94
C VAL A 206 9.87 6.99 15.56
N LEU A 207 11.07 6.52 15.93
CA LEU A 207 12.33 7.17 15.55
C LEU A 207 12.53 7.18 14.03
N VAL A 208 12.32 6.06 13.35
CA VAL A 208 12.41 5.96 11.88
C VAL A 208 11.43 6.92 11.21
N ILE A 209 10.16 6.94 11.66
CA ILE A 209 9.13 7.84 11.13
C ILE A 209 9.53 9.30 11.32
N ARG A 210 10.06 9.66 12.50
CA ARG A 210 10.53 11.03 12.79
C ARG A 210 11.69 11.42 11.88
N GLN A 211 12.67 10.53 11.71
CA GLN A 211 13.83 10.77 10.84
C GLN A 211 13.43 10.98 9.38
N GLU A 212 12.50 10.18 8.87
CA GLU A 212 12.04 10.31 7.48
C GLU A 212 11.25 11.58 7.24
N ARG A 213 10.35 11.94 8.16
CA ARG A 213 9.62 13.21 8.08
C ARG A 213 10.57 14.41 8.11
N ALA A 214 11.62 14.37 8.95
CA ALA A 214 12.65 15.41 8.99
C ALA A 214 13.42 15.50 7.66
N LYS A 215 13.85 14.36 7.09
CA LYS A 215 14.53 14.31 5.78
C LYS A 215 13.64 14.87 4.65
N GLN A 216 12.35 14.51 4.63
CA GLN A 216 11.43 15.01 3.61
C GLN A 216 11.22 16.53 3.73
N GLN A 217 11.08 17.06 4.96
CA GLN A 217 10.96 18.50 5.18
C GLN A 217 12.23 19.26 4.74
N ALA A 218 13.42 18.74 5.04
CA ALA A 218 14.68 19.34 4.59
C ALA A 218 14.79 19.37 3.05
N LYS A 219 14.42 18.27 2.38
CA LYS A 219 14.46 18.17 0.91
C LYS A 219 13.45 19.11 0.25
N LEU A 220 12.28 19.31 0.85
CA LEU A 220 11.28 20.25 0.36
C LEU A 220 11.74 21.71 0.49
N ARG A 221 12.36 22.08 1.63
CA ARG A 221 12.93 23.42 1.86
C ARG A 221 14.03 23.72 0.85
N ALA A 222 14.99 22.81 0.66
CA ALA A 222 16.06 22.98 -0.33
C ALA A 222 15.52 23.16 -1.76
N ARG A 223 14.46 22.42 -2.14
CA ARG A 223 13.78 22.60 -3.44
C ARG A 223 13.09 23.95 -3.57
N GLN A 224 12.52 24.48 -2.49
CA GLN A 224 11.87 25.81 -2.47
C GLN A 224 12.91 26.92 -2.60
N GLU A 225 14.05 26.81 -1.90
CA GLU A 225 15.17 27.75 -2.00
C GLU A 225 15.79 27.75 -3.40
N ALA A 226 16.02 26.56 -3.98
CA ALA A 226 16.50 26.43 -5.36
C ALA A 226 15.52 27.05 -6.39
N ARG A 227 14.21 26.92 -6.18
CA ARG A 227 13.20 27.55 -7.05
C ARG A 227 13.15 29.07 -6.90
N ARG A 228 13.30 29.59 -5.68
CA ARG A 228 13.37 31.05 -5.44
C ARG A 228 14.59 31.66 -6.11
N THR A 229 15.77 31.09 -5.87
CA THR A 229 17.03 31.56 -6.48
C THR A 229 17.04 31.48 -8.00
N ALA A 230 16.35 30.51 -8.61
CA ALA A 230 16.16 30.46 -10.07
C ALA A 230 15.19 31.55 -10.56
N SER A 231 14.09 31.78 -9.84
CA SER A 231 13.12 32.85 -10.16
C SER A 231 13.76 34.25 -10.08
N ASP A 232 14.60 34.49 -9.07
CA ASP A 232 15.27 35.77 -8.89
C ASP A 232 16.25 36.05 -10.05
N ARG A 233 17.02 35.04 -10.48
CA ARG A 233 17.91 35.17 -11.66
C ARG A 233 17.17 35.43 -12.95
N SER A 234 16.00 34.82 -13.16
CA SER A 234 15.19 35.09 -14.35
C SER A 234 14.51 36.46 -14.33
N ALA A 235 14.25 37.03 -13.15
CA ALA A 235 13.66 38.35 -13.00
C ALA A 235 14.69 39.49 -13.16
N GLU A 236 15.96 39.22 -12.90
CA GLU A 236 17.04 40.22 -12.98
C GLU A 236 17.48 40.51 -14.43
N GLY A 237 16.99 39.74 -15.41
CA GLY A 237 17.24 39.97 -16.84
C GLY A 237 18.70 39.72 -17.22
N ASP A 238 18.96 38.69 -18.00
CA ASP A 238 20.29 38.49 -18.58
C ASP A 238 20.53 39.63 -19.61
N PRO A 239 21.49 40.55 -19.41
CA PRO A 239 21.73 41.64 -20.35
C PRO A 239 22.32 41.14 -21.69
N ASP A 240 22.68 39.85 -21.78
CA ASP A 240 23.39 39.25 -22.91
C ASP A 240 22.49 38.48 -23.91
N ASP A 241 21.16 38.42 -23.72
CA ASP A 241 20.25 37.68 -24.63
C ASP A 241 19.72 38.52 -25.83
N ASP A 242 20.18 39.77 -25.98
CA ASP A 242 19.81 40.66 -27.12
C ASP A 242 20.68 40.45 -28.37
N ALA A 243 21.58 39.46 -28.39
CA ALA A 243 22.37 39.14 -29.57
C ALA A 243 21.63 38.13 -30.48
N GLU A 244 20.61 38.59 -31.20
CA GLU A 244 20.07 37.86 -32.36
C GLU A 244 21.22 37.55 -33.36
N PRO A 245 21.50 36.28 -33.71
CA PRO A 245 22.31 36.00 -34.86
C PRO A 245 21.46 36.25 -36.10
N ALA A 246 21.84 37.25 -36.90
CA ALA A 246 21.25 37.53 -38.20
C ALA A 246 21.30 36.26 -39.08
N VAL A 247 20.16 35.57 -39.21
CA VAL A 247 20.02 34.45 -40.15
C VAL A 247 19.72 35.02 -41.53
N GLU A 248 20.78 35.01 -42.32
CA GLU A 248 20.86 35.27 -43.75
C GLU A 248 19.76 34.52 -44.54
N ALA A 249 18.96 35.28 -45.29
CA ALA A 249 17.89 34.76 -46.11
C ALA A 249 18.44 33.97 -47.32
N ALA A 250 18.22 32.65 -47.33
CA ALA A 250 18.49 31.82 -48.51
C ALA A 250 17.41 32.01 -49.59
N PRO A 251 17.77 32.13 -50.89
CA PRO A 251 16.79 32.36 -51.94
C PRO A 251 16.10 31.06 -52.36
N LEU A 252 14.77 31.15 -52.50
CA LEU A 252 13.93 30.12 -53.11
C LEU A 252 14.24 30.02 -54.62
N SER A 253 14.92 28.96 -55.05
CA SER A 253 14.95 28.56 -56.46
C SER A 253 14.19 27.25 -56.64
N GLY A 254 13.05 27.32 -57.34
CA GLY A 254 12.29 26.15 -57.77
C GLY A 254 12.81 25.49 -59.05
N ARG A 255 12.37 24.25 -59.27
CA ARG A 255 12.11 23.56 -60.56
C ARG A 255 11.69 22.13 -60.22
N ARG A 256 10.43 21.73 -60.44
CA ARG A 256 9.87 21.10 -61.65
C ARG A 256 10.73 19.95 -62.21
N GLY A 257 10.12 18.77 -62.26
CA GLY A 257 10.59 17.53 -62.88
C GLY A 257 9.75 16.37 -62.37
#